data_AF-A0A239DLC0-F1
#
_entry.id   AF-A0A239DLC0-F1
#
_cell.length_a   1.000
_cell.length_b   1.000
_cell.length_c   1.000
_cell.angle_alpha   90.00
_cell.angle_beta   90.00
_cell.angle_gamma   90.00
#
_symmetry.space_group_name_H-M   'P 1'
#
loop_
_entity.id
_entity.type
_entity.pdbx_description
1 polymer ?
#
loop_
_entity_poly.entity_id
_entity_poly.type
_entity_poly.pdbx_seq_one_letter_code
_entity_poly.pdbx_strand_id
1 'polypeptide(L)'
;MHQSTAATRWLGTTALIATALLPACAYFRFGAPRPRWDMVAVASAALLLTAAWIWANHRAPKAGFRRTSVTGSGTGRDTPAVPRVLARPRRPWVFAAGSLVWVWALIALLMLAELPGGADQKVIDQARNAGAVVRTGTVESARHVVVTDDGTSTKYVTRHGRRYHRTTHHTPAWRADLVMRVPSPHGTETVEVEDAVVSHDPVRGTRFAVLYAPSRPTLGGVVNEKTALPPLLSSWAVPDAGLLVLTGIAVFLLLCVLLVISAIDNAGAGMAKMRADAAAGRVHACRVRIGPAVWQQHAGFKAWSVELKLPDRMVRLSGYGNLTSSGYRELLGVSSRYGGDDAWLCWPLGSGNHDSSTVAVLVLDDGQTVWGKIVIRQGGQPADHNFRLPGTNVETSPARTTRPLFPVVSRYRPSVHPWAVALLATAFLAVLPVLLAPLSSATTAGLCILSLFLTGAMCVRYLPRFAMSMETDGWISRPRDDHP
;
A
#
# COMPACT_ATOMS: atom_id res chain seq x y z
N MET A 1 -22.76 8.67 4.65
CA MET A 1 -21.78 7.79 3.96
C MET A 1 -22.30 7.44 2.56
N HIS A 2 -21.46 7.07 1.60
CA HIS A 2 -21.89 6.69 0.24
C HIS A 2 -21.82 5.18 0.02
N GLN A 3 -22.61 4.62 -0.90
CA GLN A 3 -22.55 3.23 -1.29
C GLN A 3 -21.44 2.99 -2.32
N SER A 4 -20.74 1.86 -2.22
CA SER A 4 -19.77 1.46 -3.24
C SER A 4 -20.50 0.92 -4.47
N THR A 5 -20.38 1.62 -5.59
CA THR A 5 -20.91 1.22 -6.91
C THR A 5 -19.87 0.41 -7.70
N ALA A 6 -20.27 -0.25 -8.79
CA ALA A 6 -19.33 -0.89 -9.71
C ALA A 6 -18.26 0.10 -10.24
N ALA A 7 -18.69 1.31 -10.63
CA ALA A 7 -17.79 2.37 -11.10
C ALA A 7 -16.74 2.76 -10.04
N THR A 8 -17.16 2.97 -8.78
CA THR A 8 -16.20 3.28 -7.70
C THR A 8 -15.21 2.15 -7.44
N ARG A 9 -15.60 0.88 -7.62
CA ARG A 9 -14.69 -0.26 -7.44
C ARG A 9 -13.71 -0.38 -8.59
N TRP A 10 -14.20 -0.22 -9.82
CA TRP A 10 -13.36 -0.28 -11.02
C TRP A 10 -12.33 0.85 -11.00
N LEU A 11 -12.76 2.11 -10.86
CA LEU A 11 -11.85 3.25 -10.82
C LEU A 11 -10.83 3.16 -9.67
N GLY A 12 -11.26 2.74 -8.48
CA GLY A 12 -10.36 2.56 -7.34
C GLY A 12 -9.33 1.45 -7.58
N THR A 13 -9.73 0.36 -8.24
CA THR A 13 -8.83 -0.75 -8.58
C THR A 13 -7.83 -0.33 -9.65
N THR A 14 -8.29 0.33 -10.72
CA THR A 14 -7.41 0.84 -11.78
C THR A 14 -6.44 1.89 -11.24
N ALA A 15 -6.89 2.77 -10.34
CA ALA A 15 -6.00 3.72 -9.66
C ALA A 15 -4.89 3.00 -8.88
N LEU A 16 -5.23 1.97 -8.09
CA LEU A 16 -4.24 1.17 -7.36
C LEU A 16 -3.25 0.45 -8.29
N ILE A 17 -3.73 -0.11 -9.40
CA ILE A 17 -2.87 -0.75 -10.41
C ILE A 17 -1.92 0.29 -11.01
N ALA A 18 -2.43 1.45 -11.43
CA ALA A 18 -1.60 2.53 -11.97
C ALA A 18 -0.55 3.01 -10.96
N THR A 19 -0.91 3.16 -9.68
CA THR A 19 0.06 3.49 -8.63
C THR A 19 1.11 2.39 -8.44
N ALA A 20 0.72 1.11 -8.51
CA ALA A 20 1.64 -0.02 -8.39
C ALA A 20 2.59 -0.14 -9.61
N LEU A 21 2.21 0.36 -10.78
CA LEU A 21 3.06 0.38 -11.97
C LEU A 21 4.19 1.41 -11.87
N LEU A 22 4.05 2.48 -11.08
CA LEU A 22 5.12 3.48 -10.89
C LEU A 22 6.43 2.88 -10.38
N PRO A 23 6.44 2.15 -9.25
CA PRO A 23 7.65 1.53 -8.77
C PRO A 23 8.14 0.42 -9.70
N ALA A 24 7.23 -0.27 -10.42
CA ALA A 24 7.63 -1.22 -11.46
C ALA A 24 8.38 -0.54 -12.61
N CYS A 25 7.93 0.64 -13.07
CA CYS A 25 8.64 1.42 -14.08
C CYS A 25 10.01 1.89 -13.57
N ALA A 26 10.10 2.36 -12.32
CA ALA A 26 11.38 2.71 -11.71
C ALA A 26 12.32 1.49 -11.64
N TYR A 27 11.77 0.34 -11.27
CA TYR A 27 12.53 -0.88 -11.04
C TYR A 27 13.02 -1.53 -12.33
N PHE A 28 12.10 -1.84 -13.25
CA PHE A 28 12.43 -2.57 -14.48
C PHE A 28 13.11 -1.70 -15.53
N ARG A 29 12.92 -0.38 -15.46
CA ARG A 29 13.57 0.56 -16.38
C ARG A 29 14.55 1.46 -15.66
N PHE A 30 15.32 0.93 -14.71
CA PHE A 30 16.27 1.69 -13.90
C PHE A 30 17.13 2.65 -14.75
N GLY A 31 17.73 2.14 -15.83
CA GLY A 31 18.59 2.92 -16.71
C GLY A 31 17.90 3.81 -17.74
N ALA A 32 16.57 3.90 -17.84
CA ALA A 32 15.94 4.64 -18.93
C ALA A 32 16.32 6.15 -18.93
N PRO A 33 16.57 6.74 -20.11
CA PRO A 33 17.04 8.12 -20.24
C PRO A 33 15.97 9.10 -19.74
N ARG A 34 16.41 10.29 -19.31
CA ARG A 34 15.51 11.40 -18.97
C ARG A 34 15.18 12.21 -20.23
N PRO A 35 13.96 12.76 -20.35
CA PRO A 35 12.83 12.67 -19.41
C PRO A 35 12.16 11.28 -19.37
N ARG A 36 11.77 10.85 -18.17
CA ARG A 36 11.07 9.58 -17.89
C ARG A 36 9.58 9.68 -18.18
N TRP A 37 9.23 9.83 -19.46
CA TRP A 37 7.83 9.96 -19.90
C TRP A 37 6.95 8.77 -19.52
N ASP A 38 7.54 7.59 -19.38
CA ASP A 38 6.86 6.40 -18.89
C ASP A 38 6.32 6.59 -17.47
N MET A 39 7.18 7.03 -16.54
CA MET A 39 6.79 7.28 -15.15
C MET A 39 5.84 8.47 -15.03
N VAL A 40 6.06 9.53 -15.83
CA VAL A 40 5.16 10.69 -15.87
C VAL A 40 3.77 10.27 -16.33
N ALA A 41 3.65 9.52 -17.44
CA ALA A 41 2.37 9.07 -17.96
C ALA A 41 1.62 8.18 -16.96
N VAL A 42 2.32 7.22 -16.33
CA VAL A 42 1.72 6.34 -15.32
C VAL A 42 1.28 7.12 -14.08
N ALA A 43 2.06 8.12 -13.64
CA ALA A 43 1.73 8.93 -12.48
C ALA A 43 0.53 9.84 -12.76
N SER A 44 0.51 10.48 -13.92
CA SER A 44 -0.63 11.28 -14.38
C SER A 44 -1.89 10.42 -14.48
N ALA A 45 -1.80 9.22 -15.04
CA ALA A 45 -2.92 8.27 -15.09
C ALA A 45 -3.40 7.90 -13.67
N ALA A 46 -2.48 7.60 -12.75
CA ALA A 46 -2.82 7.29 -11.36
C ALA A 46 -3.54 8.45 -10.66
N LEU A 47 -3.06 9.69 -10.84
CA LEU A 47 -3.70 10.89 -10.29
C LEU A 47 -5.11 11.12 -10.87
N LEU A 48 -5.25 11.03 -12.20
CA LEU A 48 -6.54 11.19 -12.88
C LEU A 48 -7.54 10.11 -12.46
N LEU A 49 -7.12 8.85 -12.39
CA LEU A 49 -7.96 7.74 -11.93
C LEU A 49 -8.36 7.89 -10.47
N THR A 50 -7.45 8.39 -9.62
CA THR A 50 -7.75 8.67 -8.21
C THR A 50 -8.76 9.82 -8.09
N ALA A 51 -8.59 10.90 -8.86
CA ALA A 51 -9.53 12.02 -8.89
C ALA A 51 -10.91 11.57 -9.41
N ALA A 52 -10.95 10.78 -10.48
CA ALA A 52 -12.17 10.19 -11.02
C ALA A 52 -12.84 9.25 -10.01
N TRP A 53 -12.06 8.43 -9.30
CA TRP A 53 -12.54 7.57 -8.23
C TRP A 53 -13.19 8.38 -7.11
N ILE A 54 -12.54 9.45 -6.67
CA ILE A 54 -13.05 10.38 -5.66
C ILE A 54 -14.38 11.00 -6.12
N TRP A 55 -14.41 11.52 -7.34
CA TRP A 55 -15.59 12.13 -7.92
C TRP A 55 -16.75 11.13 -8.04
N ALA A 56 -16.47 9.91 -8.48
CA ALA A 56 -17.46 8.83 -8.54
C ALA A 56 -18.00 8.46 -7.16
N ASN A 57 -17.16 8.47 -6.12
CA ASN A 57 -17.64 8.25 -4.75
C ASN A 57 -18.51 9.40 -4.23
N HIS A 58 -18.20 10.64 -4.60
CA HIS A 58 -19.02 11.79 -4.25
C HIS A 58 -20.40 11.75 -4.94
N ARG A 59 -20.45 11.24 -6.17
CA ARG A 59 -21.70 11.06 -6.95
C ARG A 59 -22.45 9.77 -6.60
N ALA A 60 -21.82 8.84 -5.87
CA ALA A 60 -22.47 7.58 -5.50
C ALA A 60 -23.68 7.82 -4.57
N PRO A 61 -24.70 6.95 -4.60
CA PRO A 61 -25.86 7.08 -3.72
C PRO A 61 -25.43 7.17 -2.25
N LYS A 62 -26.03 8.10 -1.50
CA LYS A 62 -25.85 8.11 -0.04
C LYS A 62 -26.43 6.82 0.52
N ALA A 63 -25.69 6.16 1.41
CA ALA A 63 -26.23 5.12 2.28
C ALA A 63 -27.21 5.82 3.23
N GLY A 64 -28.45 5.98 2.78
CA GLY A 64 -29.54 6.51 3.57
C GLY A 64 -30.23 5.39 4.33
N PHE A 65 -30.92 5.78 5.40
CA PHE A 65 -31.97 4.95 5.99
C PHE A 65 -33.05 4.73 4.94
N ARG A 66 -32.95 3.61 4.23
CA ARG A 66 -34.13 3.13 3.53
C ARG A 66 -35.03 2.63 4.66
N ARG A 67 -35.96 3.47 5.12
CA ARG A 67 -37.17 2.94 5.73
C ARG A 67 -37.84 2.15 4.62
N THR A 68 -37.47 0.88 4.48
CA THR A 68 -38.41 -0.10 3.96
C THR A 68 -39.56 -0.04 4.95
N SER A 69 -40.54 0.80 4.66
CA SER A 69 -41.87 0.66 5.21
C SER A 69 -42.35 -0.70 4.72
N VAL A 70 -41.96 -1.75 5.43
CA VAL A 70 -42.69 -3.01 5.40
C VAL A 70 -43.98 -2.71 6.16
N THR A 71 -44.85 -1.92 5.54
CA THR A 71 -46.30 -1.89 5.80
C THR A 71 -46.84 -3.21 5.29
N GLY A 72 -46.49 -4.24 6.02
CA GLY A 72 -46.74 -5.62 5.69
C GLY A 72 -46.50 -6.44 6.94
N SER A 73 -47.30 -6.16 7.97
CA SER A 73 -47.68 -7.15 8.99
C SER A 73 -48.48 -8.29 8.33
N GLY A 74 -47.96 -8.85 7.23
CA GLY A 74 -48.47 -10.04 6.61
C GLY A 74 -48.13 -11.18 7.54
N THR A 75 -49.10 -11.54 8.38
CA THR A 75 -49.10 -12.64 9.35
C THR A 75 -49.01 -14.03 8.69
N GLY A 76 -48.32 -14.15 7.55
CA GLY A 76 -48.23 -15.40 6.77
C GLY A 76 -47.03 -15.46 5.81
N ARG A 77 -45.98 -14.64 5.98
CA ARG A 77 -44.74 -14.84 5.22
C ARG A 77 -43.92 -15.93 5.89
N ASP A 78 -43.77 -17.06 5.21
CA ASP A 78 -42.87 -18.15 5.61
C ASP A 78 -41.52 -17.58 6.02
N THR A 79 -41.19 -17.75 7.31
CA THR A 79 -39.91 -17.30 7.84
C THR A 79 -38.81 -18.03 7.08
N PRO A 80 -37.92 -17.34 6.34
CA PRO A 80 -36.98 -18.04 5.48
C PRO A 80 -36.01 -18.87 6.31
N ALA A 81 -35.77 -20.11 5.89
CA ALA A 81 -34.92 -21.06 6.60
C ALA A 81 -33.47 -20.57 6.74
N VAL A 82 -32.77 -21.06 7.76
CA VAL A 82 -31.34 -20.76 7.97
C VAL A 82 -30.53 -21.43 6.84
N PRO A 83 -29.60 -20.72 6.18
CA PRO A 83 -28.87 -21.26 5.03
C PRO A 83 -27.76 -22.24 5.44
N ARG A 84 -27.61 -23.32 4.67
CA ARG A 84 -26.54 -24.32 4.85
C ARG A 84 -25.16 -23.79 4.43
N VAL A 85 -25.11 -22.94 3.40
CA VAL A 85 -23.88 -22.38 2.86
C VAL A 85 -23.75 -20.91 3.26
N LEU A 86 -22.90 -20.66 4.25
CA LEU A 86 -22.53 -19.31 4.69
C LEU A 86 -21.45 -18.71 3.79
N ALA A 87 -21.59 -17.44 3.41
CA ALA A 87 -20.58 -16.72 2.64
C ALA A 87 -19.34 -16.42 3.48
N ARG A 88 -18.15 -16.38 2.87
CA ARG A 88 -16.94 -15.94 3.58
C ARG A 88 -17.02 -14.43 3.81
N PRO A 89 -16.53 -13.90 4.94
CA PRO A 89 -16.38 -12.46 5.10
C PRO A 89 -15.44 -11.92 4.03
N ARG A 90 -15.65 -10.66 3.63
CA ARG A 90 -14.75 -10.01 2.69
C ARG A 90 -13.43 -9.71 3.39
N ARG A 91 -12.35 -10.34 2.92
CA ARG A 91 -11.00 -10.02 3.40
C ARG A 91 -10.64 -8.58 3.01
N PRO A 92 -10.08 -7.77 3.92
CA PRO A 92 -9.73 -6.39 3.64
C PRO A 92 -8.40 -6.31 2.87
N TRP A 93 -8.34 -6.91 1.67
CA TRP A 93 -7.16 -6.93 0.78
C TRP A 93 -6.61 -5.54 0.46
N VAL A 94 -7.42 -4.50 0.58
CA VAL A 94 -7.03 -3.11 0.35
C VAL A 94 -5.92 -2.63 1.29
N PHE A 95 -5.84 -3.12 2.54
CA PHE A 95 -4.69 -2.78 3.41
C PHE A 95 -3.41 -3.47 2.95
N ALA A 96 -3.50 -4.76 2.61
CA ALA A 96 -2.40 -5.51 2.03
C ALA A 96 -1.87 -4.84 0.75
N ALA A 97 -2.78 -4.49 -0.17
CA ALA A 97 -2.45 -3.80 -1.39
C ALA A 97 -1.87 -2.40 -1.14
N GLY A 98 -2.44 -1.64 -0.20
CA GLY A 98 -1.93 -0.32 0.17
C GLY A 98 -0.53 -0.37 0.77
N SER A 99 -0.27 -1.31 1.70
CA SER A 99 1.05 -1.54 2.27
C SER A 99 2.06 -2.01 1.24
N LEU A 100 1.66 -2.89 0.32
CA LEU A 100 2.51 -3.33 -0.80
C LEU A 100 2.92 -2.14 -1.67
N VAL A 101 1.96 -1.32 -2.11
CA VAL A 101 2.23 -0.12 -2.92
C VAL A 101 3.19 0.81 -2.21
N TRP A 102 3.03 0.97 -0.90
CA TRP A 102 3.89 1.80 -0.06
C TRP A 102 5.32 1.32 0.03
N VAL A 103 5.51 0.04 0.30
CA VAL A 103 6.83 -0.60 0.36
C VAL A 103 7.53 -0.47 -1.00
N TRP A 104 6.80 -0.74 -2.08
CA TRP A 104 7.33 -0.59 -3.44
C TRP A 104 7.67 0.86 -3.79
N ALA A 105 6.87 1.83 -3.35
CA ALA A 105 7.17 3.25 -3.54
C ALA A 105 8.45 3.67 -2.80
N LEU A 106 8.67 3.16 -1.57
CA LEU A 106 9.92 3.38 -0.83
C LEU A 106 11.13 2.83 -1.58
N ILE A 107 11.03 1.60 -2.09
CA ILE A 107 12.09 0.97 -2.89
C ILE A 107 12.37 1.82 -4.15
N ALA A 108 11.34 2.23 -4.87
CA ALA A 108 11.50 3.07 -6.06
C ALA A 108 12.15 4.42 -5.75
N LEU A 109 11.84 5.05 -4.62
CA LEU A 109 12.46 6.29 -4.20
C LEU A 109 13.94 6.11 -3.83
N LEU A 110 14.29 4.99 -3.18
CA LEU A 110 15.68 4.63 -2.92
C LEU A 110 16.44 4.39 -4.24
N MET A 111 15.84 3.69 -5.20
CA MET A 111 16.43 3.49 -6.52
C MET A 111 16.65 4.81 -7.27
N LEU A 112 15.67 5.71 -7.25
CA LEU A 112 15.81 7.02 -7.88
C LEU A 112 16.93 7.86 -7.23
N ALA A 113 17.19 7.68 -5.94
CA ALA A 113 18.27 8.35 -5.22
C ALA A 113 19.67 7.81 -5.58
N GLU A 114 19.76 6.54 -6.00
CA GLU A 114 21.02 5.90 -6.45
C GLU A 114 21.35 6.20 -7.93
N LEU A 115 20.45 6.83 -8.69
CA LEU A 115 20.74 7.17 -10.08
C LEU A 115 21.83 8.25 -10.17
N PRO A 116 22.74 8.15 -11.16
CA PRO A 116 23.73 9.19 -11.41
C PRO A 116 23.04 10.55 -11.54
N GLY A 117 23.55 11.55 -10.82
CA GLY A 117 23.04 12.91 -10.83
C GLY A 117 23.77 13.81 -11.84
N GLY A 118 23.13 14.90 -12.23
CA GLY A 118 23.77 16.09 -12.78
C GLY A 118 24.50 15.88 -14.11
N ALA A 119 25.78 16.25 -14.13
CA ALA A 119 26.61 16.22 -15.35
C ALA A 119 26.90 14.79 -15.81
N ASP A 120 27.10 13.86 -14.88
CA ASP A 120 27.46 12.47 -15.17
C ASP A 120 26.36 11.76 -15.96
N GLN A 121 25.09 11.99 -15.59
CA GLN A 121 23.96 11.42 -16.32
C GLN A 121 23.86 11.95 -17.76
N LYS A 122 24.18 13.23 -17.99
CA LYS A 122 24.19 13.79 -19.35
C LYS A 122 25.26 13.13 -20.21
N VAL A 123 26.45 12.89 -19.66
CA VAL A 123 27.53 12.18 -20.34
C VAL A 123 27.11 10.74 -20.67
N ILE A 124 26.49 10.04 -19.71
CA ILE A 124 25.98 8.66 -19.92
C ILE A 124 24.91 8.63 -21.02
N ASP A 125 23.93 9.54 -20.99
CA ASP A 125 22.85 9.58 -21.98
C ASP A 125 23.38 9.94 -23.38
N GLN A 126 24.32 10.89 -23.48
CA GLN A 126 24.97 11.25 -24.75
C GLN A 126 25.80 10.10 -25.30
N ALA A 127 26.62 9.46 -24.46
CA ALA A 127 27.41 8.31 -24.85
C ALA A 127 26.50 7.16 -25.31
N ARG A 128 25.42 6.87 -24.59
CA ARG A 128 24.45 5.83 -24.95
C ARG A 128 23.80 6.11 -26.31
N ASN A 129 23.34 7.34 -26.54
CA ASN A 129 22.76 7.75 -27.83
C ASN A 129 23.78 7.68 -28.99
N ALA A 130 25.07 7.79 -28.68
CA ALA A 130 26.17 7.61 -29.62
C ALA A 130 26.66 6.15 -29.75
N GLY A 131 25.91 5.18 -29.22
CA GLY A 131 26.26 3.75 -29.31
C GLY A 131 27.33 3.32 -28.31
N ALA A 132 27.26 3.82 -27.07
CA ALA A 132 28.21 3.46 -26.03
C ALA A 132 28.34 1.95 -25.82
N VAL A 133 29.57 1.53 -25.56
CA VAL A 133 29.94 0.17 -25.18
C VAL A 133 30.58 0.19 -23.80
N VAL A 134 30.37 -0.88 -23.03
CA VAL A 134 31.06 -1.11 -21.78
C VAL A 134 32.13 -2.16 -22.04
N ARG A 135 33.39 -1.81 -21.76
CA ARG A 135 34.51 -2.76 -21.83
C ARG A 135 35.39 -2.61 -20.60
N THR A 136 36.02 -3.70 -20.19
CA THR A 136 37.03 -3.66 -19.12
C THR A 136 38.40 -3.42 -19.73
N GLY A 137 39.07 -2.34 -19.34
CA GLY A 137 40.39 -1.99 -19.83
C GLY A 137 41.37 -1.67 -18.71
N THR A 138 42.66 -1.74 -19.02
CA THR A 138 43.74 -1.30 -18.12
C THR A 138 44.15 0.12 -18.47
N VAL A 139 44.25 1.00 -17.46
CA VAL A 139 44.74 2.37 -17.65
C VAL A 139 46.20 2.36 -18.07
N GLU A 140 46.50 2.88 -19.25
CA GLU A 140 47.86 3.00 -19.77
C GLU A 140 48.48 4.35 -19.43
N SER A 141 47.69 5.42 -19.58
CA SER A 141 48.05 6.76 -19.10
C SER A 141 46.81 7.55 -18.72
N ALA A 142 46.95 8.41 -17.72
CA ALA A 142 45.94 9.41 -17.35
C ALA A 142 46.54 10.80 -17.57
N ARG A 143 45.90 11.60 -18.42
CA ARG A 143 46.27 12.98 -18.73
C ARG A 143 45.17 13.90 -18.18
N HIS A 144 45.52 15.16 -17.93
CA HIS A 144 44.56 16.19 -17.49
C HIS A 144 43.63 15.77 -16.35
N VAL A 145 44.20 15.19 -15.28
CA VAL A 145 43.42 14.85 -14.09
C VAL A 145 42.99 16.13 -13.39
N VAL A 146 41.69 16.40 -13.39
CA VAL A 146 41.04 17.52 -12.70
C VAL A 146 40.19 16.94 -11.58
N VAL A 147 40.50 17.33 -10.35
CA VAL A 147 39.63 17.08 -9.20
C VAL A 147 38.59 18.19 -9.16
N THR A 148 37.33 17.82 -9.25
CA THR A 148 36.22 18.78 -9.13
C THR A 148 35.56 18.54 -7.77
N ASP A 149 35.63 19.52 -6.87
CA ASP A 149 34.75 19.57 -5.70
C ASP A 149 33.42 20.19 -6.13
N ASP A 150 32.31 19.55 -5.77
CA ASP A 150 30.94 19.69 -6.29
C ASP A 150 30.24 21.06 -6.11
N GLY A 151 30.95 22.19 -6.17
CA GLY A 151 30.30 23.51 -6.14
C GLY A 151 31.21 24.71 -6.36
N THR A 152 32.52 24.53 -6.28
CA THR A 152 33.50 25.59 -6.58
C THR A 152 34.63 24.94 -7.35
N SER A 153 34.70 25.24 -8.65
CA SER A 153 35.77 24.82 -9.54
C SER A 153 37.12 25.36 -9.06
N THR A 154 37.74 24.74 -8.08
CA THR A 154 39.18 24.85 -7.87
C THR A 154 39.84 23.79 -8.74
N LYS A 155 40.27 24.22 -9.92
CA LYS A 155 40.99 23.41 -10.89
C LYS A 155 42.35 23.02 -10.31
N TYR A 156 42.44 21.92 -9.58
CA TYR A 156 43.72 21.39 -9.13
C TYR A 156 44.31 20.54 -10.25
N VAL A 157 45.34 21.06 -10.90
CA VAL A 157 46.22 20.26 -11.77
C VAL A 157 47.21 19.58 -10.83
N THR A 158 47.07 18.29 -10.58
CA THR A 158 48.08 17.50 -9.87
C THR A 158 49.32 17.34 -10.74
N ARG A 159 50.17 18.37 -10.74
CA ARG A 159 51.56 18.27 -11.19
C ARG A 159 52.44 18.48 -9.95
N HIS A 160 53.01 17.37 -9.45
CA HIS A 160 53.96 17.25 -8.33
C HIS A 160 53.43 17.16 -6.88
N GLY A 161 53.17 15.92 -6.43
CA GLY A 161 53.79 15.39 -5.21
C GLY A 161 53.37 15.90 -3.82
N ARG A 162 52.33 16.72 -3.67
CA ARG A 162 51.86 17.14 -2.32
C ARG A 162 50.71 16.27 -1.81
N ARG A 163 50.93 15.61 -0.67
CA ARG A 163 49.90 14.92 0.13
C ARG A 163 48.88 15.92 0.66
N TYR A 164 47.61 15.66 0.40
CA TYR A 164 46.48 16.49 0.85
C TYR A 164 45.91 16.00 2.18
N HIS A 165 45.62 16.94 3.08
CA HIS A 165 44.85 16.70 4.30
C HIS A 165 43.36 16.62 3.96
N ARG A 166 42.77 15.48 4.30
CA ARG A 166 41.38 15.12 4.07
C ARG A 166 40.50 15.77 5.15
N THR A 167 39.89 16.90 4.86
CA THR A 167 38.79 17.44 5.67
C THR A 167 37.52 17.41 4.83
N THR A 168 36.47 16.87 5.44
CA THR A 168 35.07 16.72 4.97
C THR A 168 34.74 15.59 3.97
N HIS A 169 33.59 14.95 4.23
CA HIS A 169 33.11 13.66 3.72
C HIS A 169 32.56 13.68 2.27
N HIS A 170 33.05 14.56 1.40
CA HIS A 170 32.65 14.55 -0.01
C HIS A 170 33.60 13.68 -0.82
N THR A 171 33.05 12.74 -1.61
CA THR A 171 33.83 11.90 -2.51
C THR A 171 34.20 12.76 -3.72
N PRO A 172 35.45 13.18 -3.90
CA PRO A 172 35.82 14.05 -5.02
C PRO A 172 35.51 13.37 -6.36
N ALA A 173 34.89 14.11 -7.29
CA ALA A 173 34.70 13.63 -8.66
C ALA A 173 35.99 13.90 -9.45
N TRP A 174 36.61 12.83 -9.97
CA TRP A 174 37.82 12.93 -10.77
C TRP A 174 37.43 12.98 -12.25
N ARG A 175 37.96 13.93 -13.00
CA ARG A 175 37.87 13.96 -14.46
C ARG A 175 39.25 13.76 -15.04
N ALA A 176 39.41 12.88 -16.02
CA ALA A 176 40.70 12.60 -16.62
C ALA A 176 40.57 12.18 -18.08
N ASP A 177 41.54 12.57 -18.90
CA ASP A 177 41.70 12.01 -20.24
C ASP A 177 42.45 10.69 -20.11
N LEU A 178 41.77 9.59 -20.39
CA LEU A 178 42.30 8.25 -20.17
C LEU A 178 42.64 7.59 -21.48
N VAL A 179 43.85 7.03 -21.54
CA VAL A 179 44.25 6.07 -22.57
C VAL A 179 44.19 4.69 -21.93
N MET A 180 43.34 3.82 -22.46
CA MET A 180 43.07 2.49 -21.91
C MET A 180 43.34 1.40 -22.93
N ARG A 181 43.95 0.31 -22.49
CA ARG A 181 44.08 -0.90 -23.30
C ARG A 181 42.91 -1.82 -23.04
N VAL A 182 42.17 -2.14 -24.08
CA VAL A 182 40.90 -2.86 -24.01
C VAL A 182 40.96 -4.10 -24.90
N PRO A 183 40.50 -5.27 -24.43
CA PRO A 183 40.39 -6.46 -25.27
C PRO A 183 39.38 -6.24 -26.41
N SER A 184 39.75 -6.67 -27.61
CA SER A 184 38.97 -6.62 -28.85
C SER A 184 39.07 -7.99 -29.55
N PRO A 185 38.12 -8.39 -30.40
CA PRO A 185 38.20 -9.65 -31.15
C PRO A 185 39.47 -9.77 -32.00
N HIS A 186 40.09 -8.64 -32.37
CA HIS A 186 41.31 -8.57 -33.18
C HIS A 186 42.59 -8.36 -32.36
N GLY A 187 42.54 -8.48 -31.03
CA GLY A 187 43.67 -8.28 -30.13
C GLY A 187 43.43 -7.18 -29.11
N THR A 188 44.48 -6.50 -28.67
CA THR A 188 44.35 -5.40 -27.70
C THR A 188 44.26 -4.07 -28.45
N GLU A 189 43.18 -3.35 -28.23
CA GLU A 189 42.91 -2.04 -28.81
C GLU A 189 43.18 -0.95 -27.77
N THR A 190 43.78 0.15 -28.20
CA THR A 190 43.96 1.32 -27.35
C THR A 190 42.79 2.28 -27.58
N VAL A 191 42.11 2.65 -26.50
CA VAL A 191 40.93 3.51 -26.51
C VAL A 191 41.25 4.78 -25.74
N GLU A 192 40.99 5.91 -26.35
CA GLU A 192 41.08 7.22 -25.70
C GLU A 192 39.67 7.67 -25.27
N VAL A 193 39.56 8.07 -24.01
CA VAL A 193 38.33 8.60 -23.42
C VAL A 193 38.65 9.96 -22.83
N GLU A 194 38.21 11.02 -23.49
CA GLU A 194 38.42 12.41 -23.04
C GLU A 194 37.45 12.77 -21.91
N ASP A 195 37.83 13.64 -20.97
CA ASP A 195 36.95 14.12 -19.87
C ASP A 195 36.22 12.98 -19.13
N ALA A 196 36.89 11.85 -18.93
CA ALA A 196 36.29 10.67 -18.34
C ALA A 196 36.04 10.89 -16.84
N VAL A 197 34.82 10.60 -16.38
CA VAL A 197 34.45 10.68 -14.96
C VAL A 197 34.93 9.41 -14.25
N VAL A 198 35.82 9.56 -13.27
CA VAL A 198 36.48 8.48 -12.54
C VAL A 198 36.13 8.54 -11.06
N SER A 199 35.88 7.37 -10.45
CA SER A 199 35.52 7.25 -9.02
C SER A 199 36.66 7.54 -8.03
N HIS A 200 37.90 7.54 -8.49
CA HIS A 200 39.13 7.77 -7.70
C HIS A 200 40.28 8.13 -8.66
N ASP A 201 41.45 8.45 -8.11
CA ASP A 201 42.66 8.72 -8.89
C ASP A 201 43.01 7.55 -9.83
N PRO A 202 43.01 7.74 -11.17
CA PRO A 202 43.29 6.69 -12.14
C PRO A 202 44.79 6.35 -12.17
N VAL A 203 45.18 5.28 -11.47
CA VAL A 203 46.57 4.81 -11.42
C VAL A 203 46.89 3.93 -12.64
N ARG A 204 48.03 4.14 -13.29
CA ARG A 204 48.50 3.30 -14.40
C ARG A 204 48.52 1.81 -14.00
N GLY A 205 48.00 0.95 -14.88
CA GLY A 205 47.93 -0.50 -14.70
C GLY A 205 46.67 -1.00 -13.98
N THR A 206 45.86 -0.11 -13.39
CA THR A 206 44.58 -0.50 -12.79
C THR A 206 43.56 -0.88 -13.86
N ARG A 207 42.69 -1.84 -13.54
CA ARG A 207 41.60 -2.29 -14.40
C ARG A 207 40.31 -1.59 -14.01
N PHE A 208 39.68 -0.95 -14.98
CA PHE A 208 38.35 -0.37 -14.79
C PHE A 208 37.39 -0.86 -15.86
N ALA A 209 36.11 -0.90 -15.50
CA ALA A 209 35.07 -0.90 -16.51
C ALA A 209 34.95 0.54 -17.04
N VAL A 210 34.90 0.67 -18.36
CA VAL A 210 34.73 1.96 -19.04
C VAL A 210 33.50 1.91 -19.92
N LEU A 211 32.62 2.90 -19.73
CA LEU A 211 31.50 3.19 -20.61
C LEU A 211 31.90 4.36 -21.50
N TYR A 212 32.03 4.13 -22.80
CA TYR A 212 32.44 5.14 -23.78
C TYR A 212 31.75 4.90 -25.12
N ALA A 213 31.67 5.94 -25.97
CA ALA A 213 31.14 5.84 -27.32
C ALA A 213 32.29 5.75 -28.36
N PRO A 214 32.55 4.58 -28.98
CA PRO A 214 33.69 4.41 -29.90
C PRO A 214 33.66 5.38 -31.08
N SER A 215 32.47 5.73 -31.58
CA SER A 215 32.31 6.66 -32.69
C SER A 215 32.48 8.13 -32.30
N ARG A 216 32.51 8.47 -31.01
CA ARG A 216 32.58 9.84 -30.49
C ARG A 216 33.31 9.90 -29.13
N PRO A 217 34.64 9.69 -29.11
CA PRO A 217 35.43 9.69 -27.87
C PRO A 217 35.41 11.03 -27.11
N THR A 218 35.15 12.13 -27.83
CA THR A 218 35.04 13.49 -27.27
C THR A 218 33.79 13.75 -26.42
N LEU A 219 32.80 12.85 -26.46
CA LEU A 219 31.64 12.91 -25.55
C LEU A 219 31.99 12.46 -24.12
N GLY A 220 33.20 11.94 -23.96
CA GLY A 220 33.74 11.37 -22.75
C GLY A 220 33.17 10.02 -22.37
N GLY A 221 33.36 9.66 -21.10
CA GLY A 221 32.98 8.35 -20.60
C GLY A 221 32.95 8.26 -19.09
N VAL A 222 32.40 7.17 -18.59
CA VAL A 222 32.36 6.88 -17.15
C VAL A 222 33.25 5.68 -16.87
N VAL A 223 34.17 5.86 -15.93
CA VAL A 223 35.17 4.89 -15.53
C VAL A 223 34.91 4.52 -14.09
N ASN A 224 34.67 3.23 -13.83
CA ASN A 224 34.34 2.78 -12.49
C ASN A 224 35.05 1.47 -12.13
N GLU A 225 35.53 1.40 -10.90
CA GLU A 225 36.15 0.22 -10.30
C GLU A 225 35.14 -0.74 -9.69
N LYS A 226 34.03 -0.21 -9.16
CA LYS A 226 33.12 -0.96 -8.27
C LYS A 226 31.74 -1.18 -8.85
N THR A 227 31.23 -0.28 -9.68
CA THR A 227 29.85 -0.37 -10.16
C THR A 227 29.76 -1.08 -11.50
N ALA A 228 28.79 -1.99 -11.61
CA ALA A 228 28.43 -2.59 -12.86
C ALA A 228 27.90 -1.49 -13.79
N LEU A 229 28.77 -0.98 -14.67
CA LEU A 229 28.40 -0.13 -15.80
C LEU A 229 27.48 -0.80 -16.84
N PRO A 230 27.44 -2.15 -17.02
CA PRO A 230 26.53 -2.78 -17.98
C PRO A 230 25.03 -2.47 -17.76
N PRO A 231 24.49 -2.44 -16.52
CA PRO A 231 23.19 -1.87 -16.20
C PRO A 231 22.88 -0.50 -16.79
N LEU A 232 23.89 0.37 -16.95
CA LEU A 232 23.72 1.71 -17.53
C LEU A 232 23.66 1.70 -19.05
N LEU A 233 23.82 0.56 -19.72
CA LEU A 233 23.59 0.45 -21.17
C LEU A 233 22.21 -0.13 -21.50
N SER A 234 21.71 -1.05 -20.68
CA SER A 234 20.37 -1.61 -20.88
C SER A 234 19.31 -0.68 -20.29
N SER A 235 18.33 -0.29 -21.12
CA SER A 235 17.11 0.35 -20.62
C SER A 235 16.28 -0.57 -19.70
N TRP A 236 16.61 -1.86 -19.69
CA TRP A 236 16.04 -2.92 -18.85
C TRP A 236 17.15 -3.59 -18.03
N ALA A 237 17.67 -2.86 -17.04
CA ALA A 237 18.65 -3.39 -16.11
C ALA A 237 17.97 -3.89 -14.84
N VAL A 238 18.38 -5.07 -14.37
CA VAL A 238 18.08 -5.49 -13.01
C VAL A 238 19.01 -4.70 -12.07
N PRO A 239 18.52 -4.19 -10.93
CA PRO A 239 19.34 -3.43 -9.99
C PRO A 239 20.48 -4.25 -9.42
N ASP A 240 21.47 -3.58 -8.83
CA ASP A 240 22.55 -4.25 -8.10
C ASP A 240 22.03 -5.25 -7.06
N ALA A 241 22.82 -6.30 -6.81
CA ALA A 241 22.44 -7.43 -5.94
C ALA A 241 21.96 -6.99 -4.54
N GLY A 242 22.53 -5.92 -3.98
CA GLY A 242 22.09 -5.36 -2.69
C GLY A 242 20.65 -4.86 -2.70
N LEU A 243 20.21 -4.29 -3.82
CA LEU A 243 18.86 -3.75 -3.96
C LEU A 243 17.84 -4.84 -4.32
N LEU A 244 18.26 -5.90 -5.00
CA LEU A 244 17.51 -7.16 -5.09
C LEU A 244 17.28 -7.78 -3.71
N VAL A 245 18.31 -7.81 -2.85
CA VAL A 245 18.19 -8.32 -1.47
C VAL A 245 17.24 -7.45 -0.64
N LEU A 246 17.36 -6.11 -0.70
CA LEU A 246 16.42 -5.21 -0.02
C LEU A 246 14.98 -5.40 -0.50
N THR A 247 14.78 -5.57 -1.81
CA THR A 247 13.46 -5.87 -2.39
C THR A 247 12.94 -7.21 -1.87
N GLY A 248 13.80 -8.24 -1.83
CA GLY A 248 13.48 -9.56 -1.29
C GLY A 248 13.09 -9.52 0.19
N ILE A 249 13.86 -8.79 1.02
CA ILE A 249 13.56 -8.57 2.45
C ILE A 249 12.23 -7.84 2.61
N ALA A 250 11.99 -6.80 1.83
CA ALA A 250 10.76 -6.02 1.91
C ALA A 250 9.52 -6.84 1.51
N VAL A 251 9.62 -7.65 0.46
CA VAL A 251 8.57 -8.62 0.05
C VAL A 251 8.37 -9.69 1.12
N PHE A 252 9.47 -10.21 1.70
CA PHE A 252 9.42 -11.21 2.76
C PHE A 252 8.75 -10.67 4.03
N LEU A 253 9.16 -9.48 4.50
CA LEU A 253 8.55 -8.82 5.66
C LEU A 253 7.06 -8.53 5.41
N LEU A 254 6.69 -8.13 4.20
CA LEU A 254 5.30 -7.95 3.82
C LEU A 254 4.53 -9.28 3.89
N LEU A 255 5.08 -10.36 3.32
CA LEU A 255 4.49 -11.70 3.41
C LEU A 255 4.34 -12.15 4.86
N CYS A 256 5.35 -11.92 5.71
CA CYS A 256 5.28 -12.19 7.14
C CYS A 256 4.17 -11.37 7.81
N VAL A 257 4.05 -10.07 7.52
CA VAL A 257 2.96 -9.23 8.05
C VAL A 257 1.59 -9.72 7.55
N LEU A 258 1.46 -10.13 6.30
CA LEU A 258 0.22 -10.68 5.75
C LEU A 258 -0.14 -12.03 6.38
N LEU A 259 0.85 -12.90 6.59
CA LEU A 259 0.70 -14.18 7.26
C LEU A 259 0.34 -13.98 8.73
N VAL A 260 1.00 -13.05 9.43
CA VAL A 260 0.71 -12.69 10.82
C VAL A 260 -0.68 -12.07 10.95
N ILE A 261 -1.09 -11.15 10.05
CA ILE A 261 -2.46 -10.63 10.00
C ILE A 261 -3.47 -11.76 9.73
N SER A 262 -3.11 -12.72 8.88
CA SER A 262 -3.96 -13.89 8.59
C SER A 262 -4.00 -14.92 9.73
N ALA A 263 -2.94 -15.01 10.54
CA ALA A 263 -2.78 -15.99 11.62
C ALA A 263 -3.30 -15.48 12.97
N ILE A 264 -3.13 -14.19 13.26
CA ILE A 264 -3.68 -13.51 14.45
C ILE A 264 -5.21 -13.42 14.38
N ASP A 265 -5.80 -13.63 13.21
CA ASP A 265 -7.25 -13.71 13.06
C ASP A 265 -7.78 -15.03 13.65
N ASN A 266 -7.81 -15.16 14.98
CA ASN A 266 -8.47 -16.23 15.74
C ASN A 266 -9.96 -16.40 15.33
N ALA A 267 -10.52 -15.40 14.66
CA ALA A 267 -11.81 -15.48 13.98
C ALA A 267 -11.84 -16.57 12.89
N GLY A 268 -10.72 -16.90 12.25
CA GLY A 268 -10.61 -17.92 11.21
C GLY A 268 -11.05 -19.31 11.69
N ALA A 269 -10.63 -19.71 12.89
CA ALA A 269 -11.03 -20.99 13.48
C ALA A 269 -12.54 -21.00 13.84
N GLY A 270 -13.03 -19.95 14.51
CA GLY A 270 -14.45 -19.85 14.86
C GLY A 270 -15.38 -19.73 13.65
N MET A 271 -14.98 -18.99 12.61
CA MET A 271 -15.71 -18.90 11.34
C MET A 271 -15.66 -20.23 10.57
N ALA A 272 -14.53 -20.92 10.54
CA ALA A 272 -14.40 -22.22 9.92
C ALA A 272 -15.34 -23.23 10.61
N LYS A 273 -15.35 -23.25 11.95
CA LYS A 273 -16.28 -24.05 12.74
C LYS A 273 -17.74 -23.72 12.43
N MET A 274 -18.11 -22.44 12.46
CA MET A 274 -19.49 -22.00 12.14
C MET A 274 -19.94 -22.43 10.74
N ARG A 275 -19.04 -22.33 9.75
CA ARG A 275 -19.33 -22.79 8.39
C ARG A 275 -19.46 -24.32 8.31
N ALA A 276 -18.63 -25.05 9.05
CA ALA A 276 -18.70 -26.51 9.11
C ALA A 276 -20.01 -26.96 9.75
N ASP A 277 -20.41 -26.34 10.87
CA ASP A 277 -21.67 -26.59 11.56
C ASP A 277 -22.87 -26.29 10.64
N ALA A 278 -22.87 -25.12 10.00
CA ALA A 278 -23.88 -24.76 9.00
C ALA A 278 -23.96 -25.77 7.85
N ALA A 279 -22.81 -26.22 7.33
CA ALA A 279 -22.74 -27.22 6.27
C ALA A 279 -23.17 -28.62 6.74
N ALA A 280 -23.01 -28.94 8.02
CA ALA A 280 -23.46 -30.17 8.65
C ALA A 280 -24.97 -30.19 8.92
N GLY A 281 -25.69 -29.10 8.62
CA GLY A 281 -27.14 -29.04 8.76
C GLY A 281 -27.62 -28.41 10.06
N ARG A 282 -26.72 -27.97 10.96
CA ARG A 282 -27.10 -27.58 12.33
C ARG A 282 -26.30 -26.39 12.82
N VAL A 283 -26.98 -25.34 13.25
CA VAL A 283 -26.39 -24.19 13.94
C VAL A 283 -27.28 -23.74 15.08
N HIS A 284 -26.71 -23.03 16.05
CA HIS A 284 -27.54 -22.22 16.92
C HIS A 284 -28.00 -20.99 16.15
N ALA A 285 -29.30 -20.73 16.16
CA ALA A 285 -29.85 -19.52 15.55
C ALA A 285 -31.02 -18.96 16.35
N CYS A 286 -31.20 -17.64 16.28
CA CYS A 286 -32.38 -16.97 16.80
C CYS A 286 -32.80 -15.82 15.90
N ARG A 287 -34.10 -15.50 15.92
CA ARG A 287 -34.62 -14.33 15.21
C ARG A 287 -34.39 -13.08 16.04
N VAL A 288 -33.82 -12.08 15.39
CA VAL A 288 -33.49 -10.80 15.99
C VAL A 288 -34.01 -9.68 15.10
N ARG A 289 -34.42 -8.57 15.71
CA ARG A 289 -34.71 -7.33 15.01
C ARG A 289 -33.49 -6.43 15.00
N ILE A 290 -33.10 -5.95 13.83
CA ILE A 290 -31.90 -5.14 13.65
C ILE A 290 -32.17 -3.73 14.19
N GLY A 291 -31.32 -3.29 15.12
CA GLY A 291 -31.38 -1.97 15.73
C GLY A 291 -30.36 -0.98 15.14
N PRO A 292 -30.16 0.15 15.82
CA PRO A 292 -29.18 1.15 15.43
C PRO A 292 -27.74 0.64 15.59
N ALA A 293 -26.83 1.20 14.79
CA ALA A 293 -25.41 1.07 15.02
C ALA A 293 -25.00 2.02 16.13
N VAL A 294 -24.25 1.50 17.10
CA VAL A 294 -23.79 2.21 18.29
C VAL A 294 -22.27 2.19 18.32
N TRP A 295 -21.69 3.38 18.51
CA TRP A 295 -20.27 3.54 18.75
C TRP A 295 -19.96 3.35 20.24
N GLN A 296 -18.95 2.56 20.56
CA GLN A 296 -18.51 2.32 21.93
C GLN A 296 -17.03 2.63 22.10
N GLN A 297 -16.74 3.36 23.17
CA GLN A 297 -15.40 3.63 23.66
C GLN A 297 -15.24 2.97 25.03
N HIS A 298 -14.37 1.97 25.14
CA HIS A 298 -14.14 1.27 26.42
C HIS A 298 -12.66 0.91 26.59
N ALA A 299 -12.04 1.33 27.70
CA ALA A 299 -10.68 0.96 28.11
C ALA A 299 -9.63 1.03 26.97
N GLY A 300 -9.70 2.08 26.13
CA GLY A 300 -8.81 2.25 24.97
C GLY A 300 -9.26 1.55 23.67
N PHE A 301 -10.28 0.70 23.72
CA PHE A 301 -10.89 0.06 22.55
C PHE A 301 -12.07 0.88 22.01
N LYS A 302 -12.01 1.22 20.72
CA LYS A 302 -13.07 1.92 19.98
C LYS A 302 -13.66 0.95 18.96
N ALA A 303 -14.92 0.56 19.13
CA ALA A 303 -15.59 -0.37 18.23
C ALA A 303 -17.02 0.06 17.92
N TRP A 304 -17.42 -0.16 16.67
CA TRP A 304 -18.81 -0.08 16.27
C TRP A 304 -19.48 -1.43 16.49
N SER A 305 -20.71 -1.36 16.99
CA SER A 305 -21.59 -2.50 17.16
C SER A 305 -22.96 -2.19 16.58
N VAL A 306 -23.74 -3.21 16.25
CA VAL A 306 -25.16 -3.09 15.93
C VAL A 306 -25.95 -3.69 17.07
N GLU A 307 -26.92 -2.95 17.58
CA GLU A 307 -27.88 -3.47 18.56
C GLU A 307 -28.82 -4.43 17.84
N LEU A 308 -29.03 -5.60 18.43
CA LEU A 308 -29.93 -6.64 17.96
C LEU A 308 -30.96 -6.87 19.06
N LYS A 309 -32.24 -6.60 18.75
CA LYS A 309 -33.34 -6.76 19.70
C LYS A 309 -33.90 -8.17 19.62
N LEU A 310 -33.88 -8.87 20.75
CA LEU A 310 -34.58 -10.12 20.99
C LEU A 310 -35.91 -9.81 21.73
N PRO A 311 -36.84 -10.78 21.84
CA PRO A 311 -38.11 -10.56 22.54
C PRO A 311 -37.95 -10.05 23.97
N ASP A 312 -36.97 -10.56 24.70
CA ASP A 312 -36.75 -10.34 26.13
C ASP A 312 -35.50 -9.50 26.46
N ARG A 313 -34.63 -9.23 25.47
CA ARG A 313 -33.33 -8.60 25.71
C ARG A 313 -32.72 -7.96 24.47
N MET A 314 -31.58 -7.31 24.66
CA MET A 314 -30.77 -6.75 23.59
C MET A 314 -29.39 -7.42 23.58
N VAL A 315 -28.91 -7.76 22.40
CA VAL A 315 -27.56 -8.29 22.15
C VAL A 315 -26.84 -7.35 21.20
N ARG A 316 -25.50 -7.32 21.24
CA ARG A 316 -24.70 -6.50 20.34
C ARG A 316 -23.82 -7.35 19.46
N LEU A 317 -23.85 -7.06 18.17
CA LEU A 317 -22.93 -7.63 17.19
C LEU A 317 -21.85 -6.60 16.88
N SER A 318 -20.63 -6.89 17.31
CA SER A 318 -19.45 -6.03 17.13
C SER A 318 -18.60 -6.51 15.96
N GLY A 319 -17.85 -5.60 15.34
CA GLY A 319 -16.94 -5.97 14.25
C GLY A 319 -15.86 -6.96 14.68
N TYR A 320 -15.36 -7.77 13.73
CA TYR A 320 -14.22 -8.64 13.98
C TYR A 320 -12.91 -7.84 14.07
N GLY A 321 -12.30 -7.84 15.26
CA GLY A 321 -10.90 -7.45 15.47
C GLY A 321 -10.68 -5.97 15.79
N ASN A 322 -9.58 -5.73 16.52
CA ASN A 322 -9.12 -4.39 16.91
C ASN A 322 -8.36 -3.66 15.79
N LEU A 323 -8.08 -4.33 14.66
CA LEU A 323 -7.13 -3.84 13.65
C LEU A 323 -7.69 -3.81 12.21
N THR A 324 -8.79 -4.50 11.90
CA THR A 324 -9.31 -4.58 10.53
C THR A 324 -10.61 -3.79 10.37
N SER A 325 -10.48 -2.61 9.77
CA SER A 325 -11.57 -1.63 9.55
C SER A 325 -12.70 -2.08 8.61
N SER A 326 -12.86 -3.37 8.31
CA SER A 326 -13.91 -3.88 7.43
C SER A 326 -15.18 -4.28 8.18
N GLY A 327 -15.07 -4.92 9.35
CA GLY A 327 -16.23 -5.46 10.08
C GLY A 327 -17.26 -4.39 10.47
N TYR A 328 -16.80 -3.22 10.92
CA TYR A 328 -17.71 -2.14 11.30
C TYR A 328 -18.50 -1.54 10.12
N ARG A 329 -17.94 -1.53 8.90
CA ARG A 329 -18.62 -0.92 7.74
C ARG A 329 -19.80 -1.75 7.29
N GLU A 330 -19.65 -3.07 7.37
CA GLU A 330 -20.73 -4.00 7.09
C GLU A 330 -21.83 -3.84 8.14
N LEU A 331 -21.47 -3.69 9.41
CA LEU A 331 -22.40 -3.42 10.51
C LEU A 331 -23.15 -2.08 10.35
N LEU A 332 -22.45 -1.00 10.03
CA LEU A 332 -23.07 0.30 9.70
C LEU A 332 -24.00 0.20 8.48
N GLY A 333 -23.56 -0.51 7.45
CA GLY A 333 -24.35 -0.77 6.25
C GLY A 333 -25.62 -1.55 6.56
N VAL A 334 -25.54 -2.53 7.45
CA VAL A 334 -26.70 -3.31 7.91
C VAL A 334 -27.67 -2.45 8.67
N SER A 335 -27.22 -1.73 9.70
CA SER A 335 -28.13 -0.94 10.52
C SER A 335 -28.80 0.19 9.73
N SER A 336 -28.05 0.87 8.87
CA SER A 336 -28.61 1.93 8.02
C SER A 336 -29.66 1.40 7.03
N ARG A 337 -29.47 0.20 6.47
CA ARG A 337 -30.33 -0.30 5.40
C ARG A 337 -31.49 -1.19 5.87
N TYR A 338 -31.27 -1.95 6.93
CA TYR A 338 -32.18 -2.98 7.44
C TYR A 338 -32.58 -2.71 8.89
N GLY A 339 -32.33 -1.51 9.42
CA GLY A 339 -32.78 -1.13 10.75
C GLY A 339 -34.30 -1.24 10.88
N GLY A 340 -34.76 -2.06 11.81
CA GLY A 340 -36.17 -2.42 12.00
C GLY A 340 -36.57 -3.75 11.37
N ASP A 341 -35.78 -4.29 10.43
CA ASP A 341 -36.05 -5.57 9.79
C ASP A 341 -35.61 -6.74 10.69
N ASP A 342 -36.23 -7.90 10.45
CA ASP A 342 -35.91 -9.14 11.16
C ASP A 342 -34.82 -9.93 10.40
N ALA A 343 -33.96 -10.62 11.16
CA ALA A 343 -32.83 -11.39 10.63
C ALA A 343 -32.55 -12.60 11.52
N TRP A 344 -31.79 -13.56 11.00
CA TRP A 344 -31.25 -14.65 11.80
C TRP A 344 -29.90 -14.26 12.36
N LEU A 345 -29.73 -14.34 13.67
CA LEU A 345 -28.42 -14.34 14.31
C LEU A 345 -28.00 -15.80 14.51
N CYS A 346 -26.86 -16.21 13.94
CA CYS A 346 -26.39 -17.59 14.00
C CYS A 346 -24.97 -17.68 14.58
N TRP A 347 -24.65 -18.73 15.32
CA TRP A 347 -23.33 -18.98 15.93
C TRP A 347 -23.02 -20.49 16.05
N PRO A 348 -21.73 -20.88 16.20
CA PRO A 348 -21.33 -22.29 16.09
C PRO A 348 -21.83 -23.14 17.27
N LEU A 349 -21.97 -24.44 17.03
CA LEU A 349 -22.32 -25.43 18.05
C LEU A 349 -21.16 -25.58 19.05
N GLY A 350 -21.48 -25.66 20.34
CA GLY A 350 -20.48 -25.85 21.38
C GLY A 350 -19.50 -24.67 21.53
N SER A 351 -19.85 -23.46 21.10
CA SER A 351 -19.23 -22.25 21.65
C SER A 351 -19.76 -22.04 23.08
N GLY A 352 -19.23 -22.80 24.03
CA GLY A 352 -19.64 -22.74 25.43
C GLY A 352 -19.07 -21.50 26.14
N ASN A 353 -19.95 -20.82 26.89
CA ASN A 353 -19.85 -19.87 28.01
C ASN A 353 -18.53 -19.26 28.54
N HIS A 354 -17.33 -19.66 28.12
CA HIS A 354 -16.07 -19.19 28.74
C HIS A 354 -15.36 -18.08 27.97
N ASP A 355 -15.62 -17.95 26.66
CA ASP A 355 -15.03 -16.86 25.88
C ASP A 355 -15.92 -15.61 25.93
N SER A 356 -15.33 -14.50 26.37
CA SER A 356 -15.93 -13.16 26.44
C SER A 356 -16.45 -12.62 25.09
N SER A 357 -16.25 -13.35 23.99
CA SER A 357 -16.80 -13.03 22.67
C SER A 357 -17.03 -14.29 21.84
N THR A 358 -18.22 -14.45 21.26
CA THR A 358 -18.55 -15.59 20.37
C THR A 358 -18.65 -15.13 18.92
N VAL A 359 -18.08 -15.92 18.00
CA VAL A 359 -18.21 -15.71 16.55
C VAL A 359 -19.66 -15.87 16.12
N ALA A 360 -20.20 -14.89 15.39
CA ALA A 360 -21.56 -14.96 14.88
C ALA A 360 -21.71 -14.38 13.48
N VAL A 361 -22.78 -14.79 12.82
CA VAL A 361 -23.20 -14.27 11.53
C VAL A 361 -24.65 -13.82 11.62
N LEU A 362 -24.92 -12.60 11.18
CA LEU A 362 -26.25 -12.10 10.93
C LEU A 362 -26.61 -12.45 9.48
N VAL A 363 -27.69 -13.20 9.29
CA VAL A 363 -28.23 -13.59 7.98
C VAL A 363 -29.54 -12.85 7.78
N LEU A 364 -29.55 -11.94 6.82
CA LEU A 364 -30.72 -11.17 6.41
C LEU A 364 -31.70 -12.06 5.63
N ASP A 365 -32.98 -11.67 5.58
CA ASP A 365 -34.02 -12.43 4.88
C ASP A 365 -33.80 -12.50 3.36
N ASP A 366 -33.05 -11.57 2.78
CA ASP A 366 -32.63 -11.59 1.38
C ASP A 366 -31.38 -12.46 1.10
N GLY A 367 -30.88 -13.18 2.13
CA GLY A 367 -29.72 -14.06 2.03
C GLY A 367 -28.37 -13.35 2.11
N GLN A 368 -28.35 -12.05 2.42
CA GLN A 368 -27.09 -11.35 2.71
C GLN A 368 -26.58 -11.66 4.12
N THR A 369 -25.26 -11.71 4.29
CA THR A 369 -24.64 -12.02 5.58
C THR A 369 -23.65 -10.96 6.04
N VAL A 370 -23.63 -10.72 7.35
CA VAL A 370 -22.61 -9.93 8.04
C VAL A 370 -22.03 -10.71 9.20
N TRP A 371 -20.70 -10.79 9.23
CA TRP A 371 -19.95 -11.48 10.26
C TRP A 371 -19.60 -10.49 11.37
N GLY A 372 -19.86 -10.86 12.63
CA GLY A 372 -19.36 -10.11 13.80
C GLY A 372 -19.10 -11.01 15.02
N LYS A 373 -18.60 -10.41 16.09
CA LYS A 373 -18.53 -11.04 17.40
C LYS A 373 -19.72 -10.59 18.23
N ILE A 374 -20.40 -11.54 18.85
CA ILE A 374 -21.41 -11.21 19.85
C ILE A 374 -20.67 -10.80 21.13
N VAL A 375 -20.95 -9.58 21.59
CA VAL A 375 -20.55 -9.11 22.91
C VAL A 375 -21.82 -9.00 23.73
N ILE A 376 -21.90 -9.83 24.77
CA ILE A 376 -23.05 -9.86 25.67
C ILE A 376 -22.73 -8.94 26.84
N ARG A 377 -23.52 -7.90 27.04
CA ARG A 377 -23.47 -7.06 28.24
C ARG A 377 -24.87 -6.89 28.80
N GLN A 378 -25.03 -7.10 30.11
CA GLN A 378 -26.20 -6.66 30.86
C GLN A 378 -25.85 -5.36 31.58
N GLY A 379 -26.54 -4.26 31.26
CA GLY A 379 -26.66 -3.08 32.14
C GLY A 379 -25.42 -2.61 32.91
N GLY A 380 -24.24 -2.58 32.30
CA GLY A 380 -23.02 -2.09 32.97
C GLY A 380 -22.26 -3.11 33.83
N GLN A 381 -22.79 -4.31 34.07
CA GLN A 381 -22.05 -5.40 34.71
C GLN A 381 -21.47 -6.39 33.68
N PRO A 382 -20.29 -6.99 33.95
CA PRO A 382 -19.82 -8.13 33.18
C PRO A 382 -20.91 -9.19 33.20
N ALA A 383 -21.25 -9.73 32.02
CA ALA A 383 -22.33 -10.69 31.89
C ALA A 383 -22.12 -11.83 32.88
N ASP A 384 -23.13 -12.09 33.69
CA ASP A 384 -23.18 -13.22 34.61
C ASP A 384 -22.78 -14.50 33.83
N HIS A 385 -21.91 -15.34 34.39
CA HIS A 385 -21.30 -16.50 33.71
C HIS A 385 -22.33 -17.54 33.20
N ASN A 386 -23.61 -17.34 33.55
CA ASN A 386 -24.75 -18.14 33.16
C ASN A 386 -25.55 -17.58 31.97
N PHE A 387 -25.13 -16.46 31.36
CA PHE A 387 -25.86 -15.90 30.23
C PHE A 387 -25.76 -16.82 29.01
N ARG A 388 -26.86 -17.50 28.69
CA ARG A 388 -27.06 -18.23 27.44
C ARG A 388 -27.82 -17.37 26.45
N LEU A 389 -27.29 -17.24 25.23
CA LEU A 389 -28.09 -16.73 24.11
C LEU A 389 -29.27 -17.70 23.89
N PRO A 390 -30.51 -17.20 23.72
CA PRO A 390 -31.65 -18.05 23.42
C PRO A 390 -31.53 -18.53 21.96
N GLY A 391 -30.70 -19.53 21.72
CA GLY A 391 -30.57 -20.20 20.42
C GLY A 391 -31.11 -21.60 20.51
N THR A 392 -32.07 -21.92 19.64
CA THR A 392 -32.42 -23.31 19.38
C THR A 392 -31.47 -23.87 18.33
N ASN A 393 -31.30 -25.19 18.33
CA ASN A 393 -30.69 -25.86 17.20
C ASN A 393 -31.67 -25.74 16.03
N VAL A 394 -31.29 -24.96 15.03
CA VAL A 394 -32.11 -24.76 13.82
C VAL A 394 -31.48 -25.55 12.68
N GLU A 395 -32.29 -26.35 12.00
CA GLU A 395 -31.86 -27.07 10.80
C GLU A 395 -31.57 -26.08 9.67
N THR A 396 -30.44 -26.30 8.99
CA THR A 396 -30.07 -25.46 7.84
C THR A 396 -30.62 -26.05 6.54
N SER A 397 -31.13 -25.18 5.67
CA SER A 397 -31.69 -25.56 4.39
C SER A 397 -30.60 -25.52 3.29
N PRO A 398 -30.44 -26.60 2.49
CA PRO A 398 -29.55 -26.60 1.34
C PRO A 398 -30.05 -25.72 0.19
N ALA A 399 -31.35 -25.41 0.16
CA ALA A 399 -31.97 -24.61 -0.89
C ALA A 399 -31.58 -23.11 -0.83
N ARG A 400 -30.92 -22.67 0.26
CA ARG A 400 -30.57 -21.28 0.48
C ARG A 400 -29.06 -21.10 0.58
N THR A 401 -28.52 -20.36 -0.37
CA THR A 401 -27.13 -19.88 -0.35
C THR A 401 -27.09 -18.44 0.11
N THR A 402 -26.01 -18.05 0.79
CA THR A 402 -25.81 -16.66 1.20
C THR A 402 -24.76 -15.94 0.38
N ARG A 403 -24.80 -14.62 0.43
CA ARG A 403 -23.79 -13.73 -0.16
C ARG A 403 -23.33 -12.68 0.86
N PRO A 404 -22.08 -12.20 0.77
CA PRO A 404 -21.64 -11.09 1.61
C PRO A 404 -22.50 -9.84 1.35
N LEU A 405 -22.68 -9.00 2.38
CA LEU A 405 -23.45 -7.76 2.29
C LEU A 405 -23.09 -6.92 1.04
N PHE A 406 -24.10 -6.46 0.31
CA PHE A 406 -23.92 -5.62 -0.89
C PHE A 406 -25.13 -4.71 -1.18
N PRO A 407 -24.91 -3.45 -1.64
CA PRO A 407 -23.65 -2.73 -1.71
C PRO A 407 -23.04 -2.45 -0.32
N VAL A 408 -21.71 -2.36 -0.27
CA VAL A 408 -20.97 -2.00 0.95
C VAL A 408 -20.86 -0.49 1.04
N VAL A 409 -20.85 0.00 2.27
CA VAL A 409 -20.55 1.41 2.53
C VAL A 409 -19.12 1.73 2.04
N SER A 410 -19.00 2.73 1.18
CA SER A 410 -17.73 3.17 0.61
C SER A 410 -16.76 3.58 1.71
N ARG A 411 -15.47 3.30 1.48
CA ARG A 411 -14.38 3.77 2.33
C ARG A 411 -14.10 5.27 2.17
N TYR A 412 -14.55 5.85 1.04
CA TYR A 412 -14.34 7.24 0.73
C TYR A 412 -15.08 8.17 1.69
N ARG A 413 -14.37 9.22 2.11
CA ARG A 413 -14.85 10.30 2.97
C ARG A 413 -14.46 11.63 2.34
N PRO A 414 -15.45 12.45 1.94
CA PRO A 414 -15.18 13.70 1.24
C PRO A 414 -14.45 14.74 2.08
N SER A 415 -14.54 14.70 3.40
CA SER A 415 -13.80 15.62 4.29
C SER A 415 -12.32 15.26 4.47
N VAL A 416 -11.93 14.02 4.16
CA VAL A 416 -10.61 13.47 4.54
C VAL A 416 -9.77 13.08 3.32
N HIS A 417 -10.37 12.45 2.31
CA HIS A 417 -9.64 11.91 1.16
C HIS A 417 -9.10 12.98 0.19
N PRO A 418 -9.75 14.13 -0.05
CA PRO A 418 -9.17 15.17 -0.90
C PRO A 418 -7.82 15.67 -0.39
N TRP A 419 -7.66 15.80 0.93
CA TRP A 419 -6.38 16.17 1.55
C TRP A 419 -5.30 15.11 1.34
N ALA A 420 -5.65 13.82 1.46
CA ALA A 420 -4.71 12.74 1.16
C ALA A 420 -4.26 12.77 -0.31
N VAL A 421 -5.17 13.03 -1.24
CA VAL A 421 -4.82 13.13 -2.66
C VAL A 421 -4.01 14.39 -2.95
N ALA A 422 -4.32 15.52 -2.30
CA ALA A 422 -3.49 16.71 -2.39
C ALA A 422 -2.05 16.41 -1.91
N LEU A 423 -1.88 15.74 -0.76
CA LEU A 423 -0.54 15.35 -0.28
C LEU A 423 0.18 14.40 -1.22
N LEU A 424 -0.52 13.42 -1.81
CA LEU A 424 0.07 12.52 -2.81
C LEU A 424 0.45 13.25 -4.09
N ALA A 425 -0.38 14.20 -4.55
CA ALA A 425 -0.08 15.04 -5.69
C ALA A 425 1.14 15.93 -5.41
N THR A 426 1.25 16.52 -4.21
CA THR A 426 2.42 17.29 -3.79
C THR A 426 3.68 16.43 -3.71
N ALA A 427 3.58 15.20 -3.18
CA ALA A 427 4.69 14.26 -3.16
C ALA A 427 5.15 13.90 -4.58
N PHE A 428 4.22 13.70 -5.51
CA PHE A 428 4.55 13.51 -6.93
C PHE A 428 5.20 14.75 -7.56
N LEU A 429 4.66 15.94 -7.31
CA LEU A 429 5.24 17.21 -7.79
C LEU A 429 6.66 17.42 -7.27
N ALA A 430 6.98 16.97 -6.06
CA ALA A 430 8.33 17.01 -5.52
C ALA A 430 9.30 16.12 -6.32
N VAL A 431 8.86 14.95 -6.80
CA VAL A 431 9.70 14.03 -7.58
C VAL A 431 9.71 14.37 -9.07
N LEU A 432 8.72 15.12 -9.57
CA LEU A 432 8.58 15.45 -10.98
C LEU A 432 9.86 16.06 -11.62
N PRO A 433 10.57 17.01 -10.99
CA PRO A 433 11.84 17.53 -11.51
C PRO A 433 12.91 16.44 -11.70
N VAL A 434 12.97 15.46 -10.79
CA VAL A 434 13.90 14.31 -10.89
C VAL A 434 13.59 13.46 -12.12
N LEU A 435 12.31 13.30 -12.45
CA LEU A 435 11.87 12.52 -13.61
C LEU A 435 12.11 13.24 -14.94
N LEU A 436 12.02 14.58 -14.93
CA LEU A 436 12.12 15.40 -16.14
C LEU A 436 13.56 15.78 -16.51
N ALA A 437 14.44 15.97 -15.52
CA ALA A 437 15.78 16.50 -15.75
C ALA A 437 16.87 15.79 -14.93
N PRO A 438 18.11 15.73 -15.43
CA PRO A 438 19.27 15.34 -14.63
C PRO A 438 19.57 16.43 -13.60
N LEU A 439 19.22 16.17 -12.34
CA LEU A 439 19.51 17.03 -11.18
C LEU A 439 20.72 16.49 -10.42
N SER A 440 21.41 17.34 -9.66
CA SER A 440 22.50 16.87 -8.79
C SER A 440 21.99 15.84 -7.78
N SER A 441 22.86 14.91 -7.36
CA SER A 441 22.50 13.82 -6.45
C SER A 441 21.93 14.35 -5.13
N ALA A 442 22.47 15.45 -4.61
CA ALA A 442 21.96 16.12 -3.42
C ALA A 442 20.52 16.65 -3.59
N THR A 443 20.22 17.30 -4.73
CA THR A 443 18.86 17.79 -5.02
C THR A 443 17.90 16.62 -5.23
N THR A 444 18.31 15.58 -5.95
CA THR A 444 17.50 14.37 -6.13
C THR A 444 17.18 13.71 -4.79
N ALA A 445 18.18 13.50 -3.93
CA ALA A 445 17.98 12.94 -2.60
C ALA A 445 17.05 13.82 -1.76
N GLY A 446 17.24 15.14 -1.76
CA GLY A 446 16.38 16.09 -1.03
C GLY A 446 14.91 16.02 -1.49
N LEU A 447 14.66 15.97 -2.79
CA LEU A 447 13.31 15.85 -3.35
C LEU A 447 12.68 14.47 -3.06
N CYS A 448 13.45 13.40 -3.10
CA CYS A 448 13.00 12.06 -2.70
C CYS A 448 12.66 12.00 -1.21
N ILE A 449 13.49 12.59 -0.33
CA ILE A 449 13.23 12.69 1.12
C ILE A 449 11.98 13.51 1.39
N LEU A 450 11.79 14.64 0.70
CA LEU A 450 10.59 15.45 0.82
C LEU A 450 9.34 14.66 0.41
N SER A 451 9.41 13.92 -0.70
CA SER A 451 8.33 13.04 -1.14
C SER A 451 8.01 11.95 -0.12
N LEU A 452 9.04 11.29 0.43
CA LEU A 452 8.90 10.31 1.52
C LEU A 452 8.25 10.94 2.75
N PHE A 453 8.68 12.14 3.15
CA PHE A 453 8.13 12.84 4.29
C PHE A 453 6.66 13.22 4.07
N LEU A 454 6.28 13.74 2.90
CA LEU A 454 4.91 14.11 2.57
C LEU A 454 3.98 12.89 2.56
N THR A 455 4.44 11.80 1.95
CA THR A 455 3.70 10.55 1.93
C THR A 455 3.63 9.97 3.35
N GLY A 456 4.72 10.04 4.13
CA GLY A 456 4.81 9.51 5.48
C GLY A 456 3.93 10.28 6.47
N ALA A 457 3.92 11.60 6.37
CA ALA A 457 3.01 12.49 7.09
C ALA A 457 1.55 12.20 6.72
N MET A 458 1.26 11.85 5.46
CA MET A 458 -0.04 11.33 5.07
C MET A 458 -0.35 10.05 5.84
N CYS A 459 0.50 9.02 5.85
CA CYS A 459 0.26 7.82 6.67
C CYS A 459 0.04 8.14 8.16
N VAL A 460 0.96 8.90 8.78
CA VAL A 460 0.95 9.17 10.23
C VAL A 460 -0.22 10.05 10.67
N ARG A 461 -0.61 11.07 9.90
CA ARG A 461 -1.80 11.90 10.23
C ARG A 461 -3.11 11.27 9.79
N TYR A 462 -3.10 10.54 8.68
CA TYR A 462 -4.31 9.99 8.08
C TYR A 462 -4.77 8.73 8.81
N LEU A 463 -3.89 7.79 9.18
CA LEU A 463 -4.30 6.58 9.90
C LEU A 463 -5.07 6.89 11.21
N PRO A 464 -4.59 7.79 12.08
CA PRO A 464 -5.30 8.16 13.31
C PRO A 464 -6.53 9.04 13.07
N ARG A 465 -6.48 10.04 12.18
CA ARG A 465 -7.66 10.89 11.88
C ARG A 465 -8.73 10.14 11.11
N PHE A 466 -8.37 9.16 10.29
CA PHE A 466 -9.31 8.25 9.67
C PHE A 466 -10.01 7.40 10.73
N ALA A 467 -9.29 6.97 11.76
CA ALA A 467 -9.88 6.27 12.91
C ALA A 467 -10.77 7.19 13.79
N MET A 468 -10.35 8.44 14.06
CA MET A 468 -11.04 9.38 14.95
C MET A 468 -12.20 10.16 14.30
N SER A 469 -12.06 10.65 13.06
CA SER A 469 -13.14 11.40 12.37
C SER A 469 -14.39 10.56 12.09
N MET A 470 -14.37 9.25 12.43
CA MET A 470 -15.58 8.43 12.38
C MET A 470 -16.56 8.73 13.50
N GLU A 471 -16.17 9.53 14.49
CA GLU A 471 -16.91 9.71 15.74
C GLU A 471 -18.19 10.58 15.63
N THR A 472 -18.41 11.39 14.59
CA THR A 472 -19.36 12.53 14.75
C THR A 472 -20.47 12.73 13.71
N ASP A 473 -20.39 12.19 12.49
CA ASP A 473 -21.35 12.58 11.45
C ASP A 473 -22.61 11.68 11.42
N GLY A 474 -23.60 12.02 12.27
CA GLY A 474 -25.00 11.63 12.09
C GLY A 474 -25.49 10.39 12.85
N TRP A 475 -24.79 9.95 13.90
CA TRP A 475 -25.13 8.74 14.66
C TRP A 475 -25.20 9.02 16.15
N ILE A 476 -26.03 8.24 16.85
CA ILE A 476 -26.26 8.40 18.29
C ILE A 476 -24.95 8.05 19.01
N SER A 477 -24.14 9.06 19.32
CA SER A 477 -23.18 8.97 20.41
C SER A 477 -24.02 8.94 21.69
N ARG A 478 -24.26 7.76 22.25
CA ARG A 478 -24.67 7.73 23.65
C ARG A 478 -23.43 8.17 24.43
N PRO A 479 -23.48 9.28 25.20
CA PRO A 479 -22.44 9.51 26.18
C PRO A 479 -22.30 8.24 27.02
N ARG A 480 -21.09 7.99 27.52
CA ARG A 480 -20.87 6.98 28.55
C ARG A 480 -22.01 7.15 29.55
N ASP A 481 -22.76 6.08 29.82
CA ASP A 481 -23.70 6.08 30.93
C ASP A 481 -22.83 6.26 32.18
N ASP A 482 -22.51 7.51 32.49
CA ASP A 482 -21.95 7.94 33.76
C ASP A 482 -23.13 7.83 34.72
N HIS A 483 -23.27 6.62 35.27
CA HIS A 483 -24.05 6.44 36.47
C HIS A 483 -23.08 6.34 37.67
N PRO A 484 -23.48 6.93 38.81
CA PRO A 484 -22.70 7.07 40.03
C PRO A 484 -22.23 5.74 40.64
#